data_AF-A0A7Y0FWR5-F1
#
_entry.id   AF-A0A7Y0FWR5-F1
#
_cell.length_a   1.000
_cell.length_b   1.000
_cell.length_c   1.000
_cell.angle_alpha   90.00
_cell.angle_beta   90.00
_cell.angle_gamma   90.00
#
_symmetry.space_group_name_H-M   'P 1'
#
loop_
_entity.id
_entity.type
_entity.pdbx_description
1 polymer ?
#
loop_
_entity_poly.entity_id
_entity_poly.type
_entity_poly.pdbx_seq_one_letter_code
_entity_poly.pdbx_strand_id
1 'polypeptide(L)'
;MRMLRRTSSTTTAVLLAAGLWGGWGSSAFAMEFDLQVFGHRVVVESNDDGEILKLDDREVHRNIYVHIERVAVIDDVQTIVGTSSDGGNACAPTPFVLTLPAGDEPKLEMFPEDCVGVSSSEEDGKLVFTAEPLPGRDGERWSWDPTNGFKSMGALAFQPDPGKGWDSLVSAPPEHPSGLYDFGAIADQLDALLGDDAADFKEIITGVGSGELRDGGFYVGTSCLPHSCGAVEAIVVADTTEEQVYVAWKPLDAKIIVRPEVKSWPASARTALREWAATWN
;
A
#
# COMPACT_ATOMS: atom_id res chain seq x y z
N MET A 1 -61.78 33.04 -40.33
CA MET A 1 -62.20 31.99 -41.28
C MET A 1 -61.88 30.62 -40.68
N ARG A 2 -62.95 29.83 -40.44
CA ARG A 2 -63.08 28.35 -40.40
C ARG A 2 -61.79 27.51 -40.34
N MET A 3 -61.57 26.74 -39.26
CA MET A 3 -62.13 25.41 -38.92
C MET A 3 -61.48 24.24 -39.65
N LEU A 4 -60.87 23.32 -38.87
CA LEU A 4 -61.12 21.85 -38.83
C LEU A 4 -60.01 21.22 -37.95
N ARG A 5 -60.22 20.95 -36.65
CA ARG A 5 -60.81 19.73 -36.07
C ARG A 5 -60.39 18.42 -36.78
N ARG A 6 -59.57 17.62 -36.10
CA ARG A 6 -59.75 16.17 -36.03
C ARG A 6 -59.45 15.67 -34.62
N THR A 7 -60.48 15.11 -34.04
CA THR A 7 -60.57 14.31 -32.82
C THR A 7 -60.15 12.87 -33.10
N SER A 8 -59.51 12.21 -32.13
CA SER A 8 -59.72 10.78 -31.87
C SER A 8 -59.34 10.44 -30.43
N SER A 9 -60.37 10.14 -29.62
CA SER A 9 -60.33 9.16 -28.53
C SER A 9 -59.79 7.82 -29.08
N THR A 10 -59.26 6.83 -28.36
CA THR A 10 -59.58 6.21 -27.07
C THR A 10 -58.38 5.23 -26.87
N THR A 11 -57.91 4.90 -25.68
CA THR A 11 -58.30 3.65 -24.99
C THR A 11 -57.50 3.57 -23.70
N THR A 12 -58.23 3.44 -22.60
CA THR A 12 -57.75 3.15 -21.25
C THR A 12 -57.12 1.75 -21.22
N ALA A 13 -55.87 1.62 -20.78
CA ALA A 13 -55.32 0.35 -20.31
C ALA A 13 -54.88 0.53 -18.86
N VAL A 14 -55.71 0.03 -17.95
CA VAL A 14 -55.36 -0.19 -16.55
C VAL A 14 -54.47 -1.43 -16.52
N LEU A 15 -53.22 -1.27 -16.09
CA LEU A 15 -52.36 -2.38 -15.68
C LEU A 15 -52.10 -2.26 -14.18
N LEU A 16 -52.85 -3.07 -13.44
CA LEU A 16 -52.53 -3.49 -12.08
C LEU A 16 -51.26 -4.35 -12.14
N ALA A 17 -50.13 -3.85 -11.66
CA ALA A 17 -48.98 -4.67 -11.32
C ALA A 17 -48.86 -4.70 -9.80
N ALA A 18 -49.24 -5.84 -9.23
CA ALA A 18 -49.13 -6.16 -7.83
C ALA A 18 -47.67 -6.12 -7.39
N GLY A 19 -47.43 -5.50 -6.23
CA GLY A 19 -46.16 -5.55 -5.54
C GLY A 19 -45.82 -6.98 -5.13
N LEU A 20 -44.64 -7.43 -5.55
CA LEU A 20 -43.88 -8.46 -4.86
C LEU A 20 -42.50 -7.86 -4.62
N TRP A 21 -42.34 -7.31 -3.41
CA TRP A 21 -41.03 -7.05 -2.83
C TRP A 21 -40.40 -8.39 -2.47
N GLY A 22 -39.80 -9.04 -3.47
CA GLY A 22 -38.83 -10.10 -3.25
C GLY A 22 -37.47 -9.44 -3.11
N GLY A 23 -36.99 -9.30 -1.87
CA GLY A 23 -35.61 -8.93 -1.61
C GLY A 23 -34.70 -9.96 -2.25
N TRP A 24 -34.06 -9.59 -3.34
CA TRP A 24 -32.92 -10.33 -3.85
C TRP A 24 -31.78 -9.90 -2.95
N GLY A 25 -31.52 -10.71 -1.92
CA GLY A 25 -30.23 -10.71 -1.28
C GLY A 25 -29.22 -10.98 -2.38
N SER A 26 -28.46 -9.96 -2.74
CA SER A 26 -27.23 -10.16 -3.48
C SER A 26 -26.32 -10.97 -2.56
N SER A 27 -26.29 -12.29 -2.76
CA SER A 27 -25.17 -13.09 -2.29
C SER A 27 -23.94 -12.46 -2.92
N ALA A 28 -23.07 -11.89 -2.10
CA ALA A 28 -21.74 -11.54 -2.53
C ALA A 28 -21.05 -12.86 -2.90
N PHE A 29 -21.04 -13.21 -4.18
CA PHE A 29 -20.13 -14.23 -4.66
C PHE A 29 -18.73 -13.64 -4.49
N ALA A 30 -17.94 -14.23 -3.58
CA ALA A 30 -16.50 -14.06 -3.63
C ALA A 30 -16.07 -14.37 -5.07
N MET A 31 -15.30 -13.46 -5.68
CA MET A 31 -14.81 -13.66 -7.04
C MET A 31 -13.83 -14.84 -7.00
N GLU A 32 -14.32 -16.03 -7.32
CA GLU A 32 -13.50 -17.20 -7.54
C GLU A 32 -12.63 -16.92 -8.78
N PHE A 33 -11.31 -16.95 -8.60
CA PHE A 33 -10.40 -16.88 -9.74
C PHE A 33 -10.39 -18.27 -10.37
N ASP A 34 -10.92 -18.42 -11.59
CA ASP A 34 -10.90 -19.66 -12.34
C ASP A 34 -10.57 -19.32 -13.80
N LEU A 35 -9.34 -19.65 -14.23
CA LEU A 35 -8.87 -19.38 -15.57
C LEU A 35 -8.20 -20.59 -16.20
N GLN A 36 -8.43 -20.75 -17.50
CA GLN A 36 -7.61 -21.62 -18.34
C GLN A 36 -6.34 -20.86 -18.75
N VAL A 37 -5.21 -21.26 -18.20
CA VAL A 37 -3.90 -20.63 -18.43
C VAL A 37 -2.98 -21.68 -19.02
N PHE A 38 -2.57 -21.46 -20.27
CA PHE A 38 -1.64 -22.33 -21.00
C PHE A 38 -1.97 -23.83 -21.02
N GLY A 39 -3.26 -24.18 -21.07
CA GLY A 39 -3.70 -25.57 -21.09
C GLY A 39 -3.85 -26.20 -19.70
N HIS A 40 -3.58 -25.44 -18.63
CA HIS A 40 -3.88 -25.79 -17.25
C HIS A 40 -5.05 -24.98 -16.70
N ARG A 41 -5.88 -25.57 -15.86
CA ARG A 41 -6.90 -24.85 -15.09
C ARG A 41 -6.28 -24.35 -13.80
N VAL A 42 -6.24 -23.03 -13.63
CA VAL A 42 -5.71 -22.38 -12.43
C VAL A 42 -6.88 -21.81 -11.66
N VAL A 43 -7.04 -22.24 -10.40
CA VAL A 43 -8.14 -21.81 -9.55
C VAL A 43 -7.62 -21.31 -8.21
N VAL A 44 -8.14 -20.19 -7.72
CA VAL A 44 -8.06 -19.82 -6.30
C VAL A 44 -9.44 -20.00 -5.69
N GLU A 45 -9.58 -21.00 -4.82
CA GLU A 45 -10.82 -21.29 -4.09
C GLU A 45 -10.70 -20.79 -2.65
N SER A 46 -11.74 -20.10 -2.17
CA SER A 46 -11.84 -19.73 -0.76
C SER A 46 -12.67 -20.75 0.02
N ASN A 47 -12.23 -21.10 1.23
CA ASN A 47 -12.98 -21.90 2.19
C ASN A 47 -12.84 -21.33 3.63
N ASP A 48 -13.38 -22.02 4.62
CA ASP A 48 -13.34 -21.58 6.03
C ASP A 48 -11.91 -21.49 6.60
N ASP A 49 -10.93 -22.13 5.96
CA ASP A 49 -9.52 -22.19 6.39
C ASP A 49 -8.60 -21.26 5.57
N GLY A 50 -9.14 -20.45 4.64
CA GLY A 50 -8.39 -19.52 3.79
C GLY A 50 -8.59 -19.76 2.30
N GLU A 51 -7.57 -19.46 1.51
CA GLU A 51 -7.55 -19.55 0.04
C GLU A 51 -6.56 -20.62 -0.44
N ILE A 52 -6.98 -21.38 -1.44
CA ILE A 52 -6.25 -22.52 -2.00
C ILE A 52 -5.97 -22.26 -3.46
N LEU A 53 -4.70 -22.20 -3.84
CA LEU A 53 -4.29 -22.24 -5.24
C LEU A 53 -4.28 -23.69 -5.72
N LYS A 54 -5.05 -23.97 -6.75
CA LYS A 54 -5.09 -25.26 -7.44
C LYS A 54 -4.67 -25.13 -8.89
N LEU A 55 -4.02 -26.18 -9.37
CA LEU A 55 -3.66 -26.38 -10.75
C LEU A 55 -4.17 -27.76 -11.19
N ASP A 56 -5.07 -27.80 -12.17
CA ASP A 56 -5.73 -29.03 -12.64
C ASP A 56 -6.32 -29.85 -11.47
N ASP A 57 -7.05 -29.16 -10.60
CA ASP A 57 -7.68 -29.68 -9.37
C ASP A 57 -6.69 -30.18 -8.28
N ARG A 58 -5.38 -30.05 -8.49
CA ARG A 58 -4.34 -30.34 -7.49
C ARG A 58 -3.99 -29.08 -6.69
N GLU A 59 -4.08 -29.15 -5.37
CA GLU A 59 -3.57 -28.10 -4.48
C GLU A 59 -2.05 -27.93 -4.64
N VAL A 60 -1.63 -26.70 -4.92
CA VAL A 60 -0.21 -26.31 -5.05
C VAL A 60 0.23 -25.34 -3.96
N HIS A 61 -0.71 -24.57 -3.40
CA HIS A 61 -0.45 -23.62 -2.31
C HIS A 61 -1.71 -23.31 -1.52
N ARG A 62 -1.54 -22.90 -0.26
CA ARG A 62 -2.62 -22.47 0.63
C ARG A 62 -2.14 -21.38 1.58
N ASN A 63 -2.94 -20.35 1.77
CA ASN A 63 -2.76 -19.37 2.83
C ASN A 63 -4.09 -18.65 3.15
N ILE A 64 -4.13 -17.69 4.09
CA ILE A 64 -5.33 -16.90 4.40
C ILE A 64 -5.76 -16.08 3.18
N TYR A 65 -4.79 -15.47 2.48
CA TYR A 65 -5.00 -14.81 1.19
C TYR A 65 -3.97 -15.29 0.16
N VAL A 66 -4.44 -15.58 -1.05
CA VAL A 66 -3.65 -15.94 -2.23
C VAL A 66 -4.21 -15.17 -3.42
N HIS A 67 -3.41 -14.26 -3.96
CA HIS A 67 -3.83 -13.40 -5.06
C HIS A 67 -2.99 -13.67 -6.31
N ILE A 68 -3.65 -13.85 -7.45
CA ILE A 68 -2.98 -13.90 -8.76
C ILE A 68 -2.93 -12.48 -9.33
N GLU A 69 -1.72 -11.97 -9.48
CA GLU A 69 -1.48 -10.62 -10.00
C GLU A 69 -1.53 -10.63 -11.53
N ARG A 70 -0.78 -11.54 -12.16
CA ARG A 70 -0.65 -11.61 -13.62
C ARG A 70 -0.15 -12.95 -14.13
N VAL A 71 -0.34 -13.14 -15.44
CA VAL A 71 0.23 -14.23 -16.22
C VAL A 71 1.21 -13.64 -17.22
N ALA A 72 2.38 -14.25 -17.35
CA ALA A 72 3.48 -13.81 -18.20
C ALA A 72 4.17 -14.99 -18.91
N VAL A 73 5.05 -14.67 -19.86
CA VAL A 73 6.00 -15.62 -20.45
C VAL A 73 7.39 -15.06 -20.24
N ILE A 74 8.22 -15.76 -19.48
CA ILE A 74 9.56 -15.33 -19.08
C ILE A 74 10.54 -16.37 -19.61
N ASP A 75 11.46 -15.95 -20.49
CA ASP A 75 12.40 -16.85 -21.17
C ASP A 75 11.73 -18.10 -21.79
N ASP A 76 10.65 -17.86 -22.55
CA ASP A 76 9.77 -18.89 -23.16
C ASP A 76 9.05 -19.84 -22.16
N VAL A 77 9.16 -19.58 -20.85
CA VAL A 77 8.45 -20.33 -19.80
C VAL A 77 7.20 -19.58 -19.35
N GLN A 78 6.08 -20.29 -19.44
CA GLN A 78 4.78 -19.85 -18.97
C GLN A 78 4.79 -19.67 -17.46
N THR A 79 4.43 -18.47 -17.01
CA THR A 79 4.68 -18.03 -15.64
C THR A 79 3.45 -17.31 -15.09
N ILE A 80 3.13 -17.56 -13.83
CA ILE A 80 2.08 -16.87 -13.08
C ILE A 80 2.73 -16.20 -11.88
N VAL A 81 2.46 -14.91 -11.71
CA VAL A 81 2.96 -14.11 -10.60
C VAL A 81 1.79 -13.78 -9.69
N GLY A 82 2.00 -13.94 -8.39
CA GLY A 82 0.99 -13.67 -7.38
C GLY A 82 1.60 -13.34 -6.03
N THR A 83 0.74 -13.18 -5.04
CA THR A 83 1.13 -12.94 -3.65
C THR A 83 0.38 -13.84 -2.70
N SER A 84 1.00 -14.16 -1.56
CA SER A 84 0.44 -14.95 -0.48
C SER A 84 0.58 -14.21 0.84
N SER A 85 -0.44 -14.26 1.70
CA SER A 85 -0.41 -13.59 3.00
C SER A 85 -1.13 -14.40 4.07
N ASP A 86 -0.56 -14.38 5.28
CA ASP A 86 -1.15 -14.92 6.51
C ASP A 86 -2.29 -14.02 7.05
N GLY A 87 -2.59 -12.91 6.35
CA GLY A 87 -3.60 -11.94 6.74
C GLY A 87 -3.11 -10.90 7.76
N GLY A 88 -4.04 -10.05 8.20
CA GLY A 88 -3.72 -8.87 9.01
C GLY A 88 -3.14 -7.70 8.19
N ASN A 89 -2.74 -6.64 8.88
CA ASN A 89 -2.17 -5.42 8.27
C ASN A 89 -0.72 -5.17 8.72
N ALA A 90 -0.10 -6.17 9.33
CA ALA A 90 1.24 -6.07 9.90
C ALA A 90 2.36 -6.22 8.88
N CYS A 91 2.18 -7.15 7.94
CA CYS A 91 3.18 -7.53 6.95
C CYS A 91 2.59 -7.44 5.55
N ALA A 92 3.44 -7.04 4.60
CA ALA A 92 3.08 -7.11 3.20
C ALA A 92 2.93 -8.58 2.74
N PRO A 93 2.05 -8.86 1.77
CA PRO A 93 1.98 -10.17 1.12
C PRO A 93 3.31 -10.55 0.47
N THR A 94 3.72 -11.82 0.62
CA THR A 94 4.94 -12.36 0.00
C THR A 94 4.67 -12.73 -1.46
N PRO A 95 5.44 -12.23 -2.43
CA PRO A 95 5.31 -12.64 -3.81
C PRO A 95 5.64 -14.13 -4.03
N PHE A 96 5.05 -14.72 -5.06
CA PHE A 96 5.43 -16.04 -5.55
C PHE A 96 5.42 -16.06 -7.08
N VAL A 97 6.15 -17.04 -7.63
CA VAL A 97 6.18 -17.34 -9.05
C VAL A 97 5.84 -18.80 -9.25
N LEU A 98 4.81 -19.08 -10.05
CA LEU A 98 4.42 -20.42 -10.47
C LEU A 98 4.77 -20.60 -11.95
N THR A 99 5.67 -21.53 -12.24
CA THR A 99 6.07 -21.87 -13.61
C THR A 99 5.33 -23.11 -14.12
N LEU A 100 5.02 -23.10 -15.40
CA LEU A 100 4.33 -24.18 -16.14
C LEU A 100 5.20 -24.59 -17.35
N PRO A 101 6.32 -25.31 -17.13
CA PRO A 101 7.19 -25.69 -18.24
C PRO A 101 6.52 -26.76 -19.11
N ALA A 102 6.70 -26.67 -20.42
CA ALA A 102 6.10 -27.60 -21.37
C ALA A 102 6.61 -29.03 -21.15
N GLY A 103 5.71 -29.93 -20.72
CA GLY A 103 6.02 -31.35 -20.52
C GLY A 103 6.81 -31.67 -19.24
N ASP A 104 6.95 -30.72 -18.31
CA ASP A 104 7.56 -30.91 -16.99
C ASP A 104 6.54 -30.55 -15.89
N GLU A 105 6.88 -30.84 -14.63
CA GLU A 105 6.02 -30.52 -13.51
C GLU A 105 6.01 -29.01 -13.21
N PRO A 106 4.83 -28.45 -12.86
CA PRO A 106 4.68 -27.10 -12.34
C PRO A 106 5.56 -26.86 -11.11
N LYS A 107 6.21 -25.69 -11.03
CA LYS A 107 7.07 -25.32 -9.88
C LYS A 107 6.62 -24.01 -9.28
N LEU A 108 6.35 -24.02 -7.99
CA LEU A 108 6.04 -22.83 -7.19
C LEU A 108 7.28 -22.41 -6.42
N GLU A 109 7.70 -21.17 -6.59
CA GLU A 109 8.78 -20.53 -5.86
C GLU A 109 8.25 -19.34 -5.08
N MET A 110 8.45 -19.35 -3.76
CA MET A 110 8.16 -18.19 -2.91
C MET A 110 9.33 -17.20 -2.99
N PHE A 111 9.01 -15.92 -2.94
CA PHE A 111 10.01 -14.87 -2.76
C PHE A 111 10.79 -15.11 -1.44
N PRO A 112 12.13 -14.94 -1.43
CA PRO A 112 12.97 -15.36 -0.31
C PRO A 112 12.85 -14.51 0.95
N GLU A 113 12.24 -13.33 0.89
CA GLU A 113 12.01 -12.47 2.07
C GLU A 113 10.52 -12.39 2.42
N ASP A 114 10.25 -12.23 3.71
CA ASP A 114 8.91 -12.05 4.25
C ASP A 114 8.71 -10.63 4.80
N CYS A 115 7.46 -10.20 4.90
CA CYS A 115 7.07 -8.92 5.51
C CYS A 115 7.67 -7.65 4.83
N VAL A 116 8.21 -7.77 3.63
CA VAL A 116 8.71 -6.63 2.83
C VAL A 116 7.73 -6.36 1.68
N GLY A 117 7.32 -5.10 1.52
CA GLY A 117 6.52 -4.67 0.38
C GLY A 117 7.35 -4.68 -0.89
N VAL A 118 7.02 -5.55 -1.83
CA VAL A 118 7.75 -5.74 -3.07
C VAL A 118 6.82 -5.55 -4.26
N SER A 119 7.24 -4.71 -5.22
CA SER A 119 6.58 -4.61 -6.53
C SER A 119 7.30 -5.49 -7.54
N SER A 120 6.63 -5.88 -8.63
CA SER A 120 7.24 -6.67 -9.69
C SER A 120 7.03 -6.06 -11.08
N SER A 121 8.05 -6.10 -11.92
CA SER A 121 8.05 -5.63 -13.32
C SER A 121 8.72 -6.66 -14.24
N GLU A 122 8.64 -6.45 -15.55
CA GLU A 122 9.41 -7.21 -16.54
C GLU A 122 10.53 -6.34 -17.12
N GLU A 123 11.76 -6.84 -17.08
CA GLU A 123 12.95 -6.16 -17.61
C GLU A 123 13.86 -7.19 -18.32
N ASP A 124 14.24 -6.93 -19.56
CA ASP A 124 15.14 -7.78 -20.35
C ASP A 124 14.78 -9.28 -20.35
N GLY A 125 13.49 -9.59 -20.41
CA GLY A 125 12.97 -10.97 -20.43
C GLY A 125 13.00 -11.67 -19.07
N LYS A 126 13.18 -10.93 -17.97
CA LYS A 126 13.14 -11.41 -16.59
C LYS A 126 12.06 -10.70 -15.80
N LEU A 127 11.67 -11.30 -14.68
CA LEU A 127 10.94 -10.56 -13.65
C LEU A 127 11.95 -9.81 -12.77
N VAL A 128 11.66 -8.55 -12.47
CA VAL A 128 12.39 -7.78 -11.47
C VAL A 128 11.46 -7.44 -10.34
N PHE A 129 11.87 -7.77 -9.14
CA PHE A 129 11.19 -7.51 -7.89
C PHE A 129 11.94 -6.39 -7.17
N THR A 130 11.22 -5.37 -6.70
CA THR A 130 11.81 -4.19 -6.07
C THR A 130 11.13 -3.92 -4.73
N ALA A 131 11.91 -3.96 -3.66
CA ALA A 131 11.57 -3.32 -2.41
C ALA A 131 12.06 -1.88 -2.49
N GLU A 132 11.13 -0.93 -2.52
CA GLU A 132 11.49 0.49 -2.59
C GLU A 132 12.24 0.91 -1.33
N PRO A 133 13.31 1.73 -1.46
CA PRO A 133 14.02 2.23 -0.31
C PRO A 133 13.14 3.16 0.50
N LEU A 134 13.29 3.11 1.82
CA LEU A 134 12.61 3.99 2.76
C LEU A 134 13.64 4.81 3.53
N PRO A 135 13.24 5.95 4.12
CA PRO A 135 14.11 6.70 5.02
C PRO A 135 14.68 5.79 6.11
N GLY A 136 16.01 5.67 6.16
CA GLY A 136 16.71 4.85 7.15
C GLY A 136 16.77 3.35 6.84
N ARG A 137 16.23 2.90 5.70
CA ARG A 137 16.29 1.52 5.25
C ARG A 137 16.51 1.45 3.73
N ASP A 138 17.66 0.93 3.34
CA ASP A 138 17.90 0.64 1.92
C ASP A 138 16.85 -0.34 1.40
N GLY A 139 16.44 -0.12 0.16
CA GLY A 139 15.67 -1.08 -0.61
C GLY A 139 16.58 -2.14 -1.19
N GLU A 140 16.00 -3.06 -1.94
CA GLU A 140 16.76 -4.07 -2.67
C GLU A 140 15.99 -4.49 -3.92
N ARG A 141 16.73 -4.94 -4.93
CA ARG A 141 16.19 -5.49 -6.17
C ARG A 141 16.57 -6.93 -6.32
N TRP A 142 15.68 -7.72 -6.89
CA TRP A 142 15.93 -9.12 -7.24
C TRP A 142 15.48 -9.37 -8.67
N SER A 143 16.30 -10.09 -9.43
CA SER A 143 15.86 -10.67 -10.69
C SER A 143 15.35 -12.08 -10.45
N TRP A 144 14.34 -12.49 -11.20
CA TRP A 144 13.92 -13.88 -11.28
C TRP A 144 13.84 -14.31 -12.75
N ASP A 145 14.37 -15.50 -13.03
CA ASP A 145 14.16 -16.21 -14.28
C ASP A 145 14.02 -17.72 -14.02
N PRO A 146 13.37 -18.49 -14.92
CA PRO A 146 13.08 -19.90 -14.70
C PRO A 146 14.31 -20.79 -14.50
N THR A 147 15.48 -20.36 -14.98
CA THR A 147 16.72 -21.12 -14.88
C THR A 147 17.42 -20.88 -13.54
N ASN A 148 17.40 -19.64 -13.06
CA ASN A 148 18.22 -19.19 -11.94
C ASN A 148 17.44 -18.93 -10.64
N GLY A 149 16.11 -18.87 -10.69
CA GLY A 149 15.27 -18.46 -9.58
C GLY A 149 15.54 -17.01 -9.14
N PHE A 150 15.18 -16.68 -7.90
CA PHE A 150 15.43 -15.36 -7.33
C PHE A 150 16.93 -15.11 -7.09
N LYS A 151 17.42 -13.97 -7.56
CA LYS A 151 18.81 -13.53 -7.41
C LYS A 151 18.82 -12.05 -7.01
N SER A 152 19.46 -11.74 -5.89
CA SER A 152 19.71 -10.35 -5.50
C SER A 152 20.50 -9.63 -6.59
N MET A 153 20.05 -8.42 -6.92
CA MET A 153 20.71 -7.46 -7.80
C MET A 153 21.44 -6.38 -6.98
N GLY A 154 21.36 -6.43 -5.66
CA GLY A 154 21.99 -5.51 -4.72
C GLY A 154 21.04 -4.45 -4.15
N ALA A 155 21.53 -3.79 -3.10
CA ALA A 155 20.80 -2.76 -2.38
C ALA A 155 20.53 -1.51 -3.24
N LEU A 156 19.38 -0.91 -3.00
CA LEU A 156 18.97 0.38 -3.55
C LEU A 156 18.97 1.39 -2.41
N ALA A 157 19.92 2.32 -2.42
CA ALA A 157 20.01 3.32 -1.36
C ALA A 157 18.84 4.31 -1.40
N PHE A 158 18.31 4.67 -0.23
CA PHE A 158 17.35 5.78 -0.15
C PHE A 158 18.02 7.10 -0.49
N GLN A 159 17.41 7.88 -1.38
CA GLN A 159 17.89 9.21 -1.76
C GLN A 159 16.73 10.20 -1.83
N PRO A 160 16.72 11.24 -0.97
CA PRO A 160 15.82 12.38 -1.14
C PRO A 160 16.00 13.01 -2.53
N ASP A 161 14.93 13.55 -3.11
CA ASP A 161 15.01 14.31 -4.35
C ASP A 161 15.42 15.76 -4.03
N PRO A 162 16.65 16.19 -4.40
CA PRO A 162 17.11 17.56 -4.12
C PRO A 162 16.33 18.63 -4.91
N GLY A 163 15.57 18.24 -5.94
CA GLY A 163 14.69 19.13 -6.70
C GLY A 163 13.32 19.35 -6.05
N LYS A 164 12.92 18.51 -5.09
CA LYS A 164 11.66 18.66 -4.34
C LYS A 164 11.88 19.54 -3.10
N GLY A 165 11.36 20.77 -3.17
CA GLY A 165 11.41 21.76 -2.08
C GLY A 165 10.05 21.97 -1.41
N TRP A 166 9.95 23.02 -0.60
CA TRP A 166 8.73 23.38 0.14
C TRP A 166 7.52 23.66 -0.77
N ASP A 167 7.72 24.31 -1.92
CA ASP A 167 6.66 24.51 -2.92
C ASP A 167 6.10 23.19 -3.47
N SER A 168 6.95 22.16 -3.57
CA SER A 168 6.52 20.82 -4.00
C SER A 168 5.62 20.17 -2.96
N LEU A 169 5.88 20.40 -1.67
CA LEU A 169 5.05 19.87 -0.57
C LEU A 169 3.63 20.45 -0.64
N VAL A 170 3.49 21.74 -0.98
CA VAL A 170 2.17 22.36 -1.17
C VAL A 170 1.42 21.77 -2.37
N SER A 171 2.15 21.50 -3.45
CA SER A 171 1.57 21.05 -4.71
C SER A 171 1.20 19.55 -4.71
N ALA A 172 1.96 18.74 -3.99
CA ALA A 172 1.83 17.29 -3.94
C ALA A 172 2.22 16.77 -2.55
N PRO A 173 1.40 17.03 -1.51
CA PRO A 173 1.71 16.54 -0.18
C PRO A 173 1.64 15.01 -0.12
N PRO A 174 2.58 14.35 0.56
CA PRO A 174 2.57 12.90 0.68
C PRO A 174 1.45 12.45 1.63
N GLU A 175 0.72 11.40 1.27
CA GLU A 175 -0.33 10.82 2.14
C GLU A 175 0.25 10.15 3.40
N HIS A 176 1.55 9.80 3.37
CA HIS A 176 2.27 9.18 4.49
C HIS A 176 3.39 10.10 4.99
N PRO A 177 3.58 10.26 6.32
CA PRO A 177 4.58 11.20 6.86
C PRO A 177 6.02 10.89 6.48
N SER A 178 6.39 9.61 6.27
CA SER A 178 7.73 9.27 5.77
C SER A 178 8.03 9.87 4.40
N GLY A 179 7.01 10.16 3.59
CA GLY A 179 7.17 10.79 2.28
C GLY A 179 7.75 12.20 2.36
N LEU A 180 7.77 12.85 3.54
CA LEU A 180 8.48 14.12 3.72
C LEU A 180 9.99 14.00 3.46
N TYR A 181 10.58 12.82 3.65
CA TYR A 181 11.98 12.58 3.33
C TYR A 181 12.27 12.53 1.83
N ASP A 182 11.26 12.45 0.96
CA ASP A 182 11.47 12.55 -0.49
C ASP A 182 11.84 13.99 -0.92
N PHE A 183 11.60 14.98 -0.04
CA PHE A 183 11.86 16.39 -0.30
C PHE A 183 13.22 16.76 0.29
N GLY A 184 14.23 16.97 -0.55
CA GLY A 184 15.62 17.13 -0.11
C GLY A 184 15.82 18.16 1.01
N ALA A 185 15.25 19.36 0.86
CA ALA A 185 15.36 20.42 1.87
C ALA A 185 14.69 20.06 3.21
N ILE A 186 13.60 19.28 3.17
CA ILE A 186 12.86 18.85 4.36
C ILE A 186 13.60 17.68 5.02
N ALA A 187 14.10 16.73 4.23
CA ALA A 187 14.91 15.61 4.71
C ALA A 187 16.16 16.09 5.45
N ASP A 188 16.89 17.06 4.89
CA ASP A 188 18.06 17.66 5.52
C ASP A 188 17.70 18.32 6.86
N GLN A 189 16.57 19.04 6.93
CA GLN A 189 16.13 19.69 8.14
C GLN A 189 15.69 18.69 9.21
N LEU A 190 15.01 17.60 8.83
CA LEU A 190 14.64 16.51 9.72
C LEU A 190 15.89 15.84 10.30
N ASP A 191 16.85 15.47 9.46
CA ASP A 191 18.08 14.82 9.90
C ASP A 191 18.91 15.73 10.82
N ALA A 192 19.01 17.03 10.52
CA ALA A 192 19.67 17.99 11.39
C ALA A 192 18.95 18.17 12.74
N LEU A 193 17.62 18.14 12.74
CA LEU A 193 16.80 18.29 13.96
C LEU A 193 16.86 17.04 14.85
N LEU A 194 16.91 15.86 14.24
CA LEU A 194 16.93 14.57 14.93
C LEU A 194 18.33 14.18 15.41
N GLY A 195 19.38 14.50 14.65
CA GLY A 195 20.76 14.15 15.01
C GLY A 195 20.91 12.66 15.29
N ASP A 196 21.41 12.30 16.47
CA ASP A 196 21.63 10.91 16.87
C ASP A 196 20.34 10.07 16.95
N ASP A 197 19.16 10.71 17.10
CA ASP A 197 17.86 10.02 17.17
C ASP A 197 17.25 9.76 15.77
N ALA A 198 17.93 10.13 14.68
CA ALA A 198 17.37 10.06 13.34
C ALA A 198 17.01 8.62 12.92
N ALA A 199 17.81 7.62 13.31
CA ALA A 199 17.56 6.22 13.00
C ALA A 199 16.25 5.73 13.66
N ASP A 200 16.13 5.92 14.97
CA ASP A 200 14.94 5.52 15.73
C ASP A 200 13.69 6.24 15.23
N PHE A 201 13.78 7.54 14.94
CA PHE A 201 12.65 8.29 14.41
C PHE A 201 12.23 7.77 13.03
N LYS A 202 13.19 7.43 12.15
CA LYS A 202 12.91 6.87 10.82
C LYS A 202 12.22 5.51 10.91
N GLU A 203 12.57 4.68 11.88
CA GLU A 203 11.88 3.41 12.14
C GLU A 203 10.40 3.61 12.49
N ILE A 204 10.10 4.65 13.28
CA ILE A 204 8.72 4.98 13.66
C ILE A 204 7.95 5.62 12.49
N ILE A 205 8.57 6.60 11.81
CA ILE A 205 7.91 7.42 10.79
C ILE A 205 7.57 6.65 9.51
N THR A 206 8.27 5.54 9.26
CA THR A 206 8.04 4.62 8.13
C THR A 206 7.02 3.52 8.44
N GLY A 207 6.55 3.42 9.68
CA GLY A 207 5.54 2.46 10.11
C GLY A 207 4.12 2.82 9.67
N VAL A 208 3.10 2.37 10.41
CA VAL A 208 1.70 2.63 10.04
C VAL A 208 1.35 4.07 10.36
N GLY A 209 0.97 4.85 9.35
CA GLY A 209 0.66 6.26 9.54
C GLY A 209 -0.17 6.88 8.42
N SER A 210 -0.48 8.14 8.62
CA SER A 210 -1.10 9.00 7.61
C SER A 210 -0.73 10.45 7.87
N GLY A 211 -0.80 11.26 6.82
CA GLY A 211 -0.59 12.70 6.93
C GLY A 211 -1.33 13.45 5.83
N GLU A 212 -1.48 14.74 6.08
CA GLU A 212 -2.28 15.62 5.23
C GLU A 212 -1.74 17.05 5.32
N LEU A 213 -1.87 17.80 4.22
CA LEU A 213 -1.69 19.25 4.24
C LEU A 213 -2.99 19.90 4.72
N ARG A 214 -2.92 20.58 5.86
CA ARG A 214 -4.05 21.31 6.47
C ARG A 214 -4.05 22.77 6.06
N ASP A 215 -5.20 23.42 6.30
CA ASP A 215 -5.36 24.86 6.14
C ASP A 215 -4.26 25.65 6.86
N GLY A 216 -3.80 26.73 6.23
CA GLY A 216 -2.71 27.56 6.76
C GLY A 216 -1.31 27.03 6.44
N GLY A 217 -1.19 26.03 5.55
CA GLY A 217 0.11 25.57 5.04
C GLY A 217 0.86 24.62 5.97
N PHE A 218 0.15 23.93 6.86
CA PHE A 218 0.75 22.97 7.79
C PHE A 218 0.50 21.55 7.31
N TYR A 219 1.54 20.86 6.89
CA TYR A 219 1.48 19.41 6.79
C TYR A 219 1.52 18.82 8.18
N VAL A 220 0.62 17.90 8.50
CA VAL A 220 0.61 17.17 9.76
C VAL A 220 0.51 15.69 9.44
N GLY A 221 1.47 14.90 9.93
CA GLY A 221 1.44 13.46 9.79
C GLY A 221 1.84 12.75 11.08
N THR A 222 1.23 11.61 11.31
CA THR A 222 1.47 10.75 12.47
C THR A 222 1.69 9.33 12.02
N SER A 223 2.53 8.60 12.75
CA SER A 223 2.71 7.17 12.54
C SER A 223 3.07 6.46 13.84
N CYS A 224 3.01 5.13 13.80
CA CYS A 224 3.47 4.25 14.85
C CYS A 224 4.43 3.20 14.32
N LEU A 225 5.31 2.73 15.20
CA LEU A 225 6.12 1.55 14.94
C LEU A 225 5.18 0.34 14.72
N PRO A 226 5.37 -0.47 13.66
CA PRO A 226 4.57 -1.66 13.43
C PRO A 226 4.48 -2.55 14.67
N HIS A 227 3.30 -3.11 14.94
CA HIS A 227 2.98 -3.90 16.14
C HIS A 227 3.07 -3.17 17.49
N SER A 228 3.44 -1.89 17.51
CA SER A 228 3.61 -1.09 18.74
C SER A 228 2.82 0.22 18.70
N CYS A 229 1.77 0.29 17.89
CA CYS A 229 0.83 1.42 17.88
C CYS A 229 0.16 1.56 19.25
N GLY A 230 0.04 2.78 19.75
CA GLY A 230 -0.35 3.04 21.13
C GLY A 230 0.74 2.77 22.17
N ALA A 231 1.98 2.44 21.79
CA ALA A 231 3.15 2.45 22.67
C ALA A 231 4.33 3.31 22.14
N VAL A 232 4.59 3.22 20.83
CA VAL A 232 5.68 3.91 20.13
C VAL A 232 5.13 4.64 18.91
N GLU A 233 5.15 5.97 18.96
CA GLU A 233 4.52 6.83 17.96
C GLU A 233 5.33 8.09 17.67
N ALA A 234 5.12 8.68 16.50
CA ALA A 234 5.70 9.95 16.10
C ALA A 234 4.65 10.86 15.45
N ILE A 235 4.89 12.16 15.57
CA ILE A 235 4.23 13.22 14.83
C ILE A 235 5.28 14.11 14.17
N VAL A 236 5.04 14.46 12.91
CA VAL A 236 5.76 15.49 12.18
C VAL A 236 4.80 16.56 11.72
N VAL A 237 5.21 17.81 11.88
CA VAL A 237 4.52 18.97 11.35
C VAL A 237 5.50 19.76 10.49
N ALA A 238 5.14 20.03 9.23
CA ALA A 238 5.94 20.85 8.34
C ALA A 238 5.15 22.13 7.99
N ASP A 239 5.71 23.28 8.37
CA ASP A 239 5.16 24.60 8.05
C ASP A 239 5.72 25.06 6.71
N THR A 240 4.87 25.09 5.69
CA THR A 240 5.25 25.51 4.33
C THR A 240 5.41 27.02 4.18
N THR A 241 4.96 27.82 5.16
CA THR A 241 5.11 29.28 5.13
C THR A 241 6.46 29.70 5.72
N GLU A 242 6.81 29.11 6.86
CA GLU A 242 8.08 29.39 7.56
C GLU A 242 9.21 28.43 7.15
N GLU A 243 8.92 27.45 6.27
CA GLU A 243 9.87 26.44 5.78
C GLU A 243 10.57 25.70 6.94
N GLN A 244 9.78 25.26 7.91
CA GLN A 244 10.27 24.70 9.16
C GLN A 244 9.52 23.42 9.56
N VAL A 245 10.28 22.38 9.87
CA VAL A 245 9.77 21.14 10.47
C VAL A 245 9.81 21.17 11.99
N TYR A 246 8.84 20.46 12.56
CA TYR A 246 8.64 20.25 13.98
C TYR A 246 8.30 18.77 14.19
N VAL A 247 8.98 18.11 15.12
CA VAL A 247 8.81 16.68 15.38
C VAL A 247 8.62 16.40 16.86
N ALA A 248 7.76 15.43 17.15
CA ALA A 248 7.73 14.82 18.46
C ALA A 248 7.56 13.31 18.31
N TRP A 249 8.11 12.55 19.24
CA TRP A 249 7.93 11.11 19.26
C TRP A 249 7.91 10.59 20.69
N LYS A 250 7.26 9.45 20.87
CA LYS A 250 7.07 8.74 22.12
C LYS A 250 7.82 7.42 22.01
N PRO A 251 9.05 7.31 22.56
CA PRO A 251 9.73 6.03 22.66
C PRO A 251 9.02 5.12 23.67
N LEU A 252 9.29 3.81 23.58
CA LEU A 252 8.79 2.84 24.55
C LEU A 252 9.25 3.22 25.96
N ASP A 253 8.31 3.19 26.93
CA ASP A 253 8.57 3.48 28.35
C ASP A 253 9.27 4.82 28.68
N ALA A 254 9.40 5.72 27.72
CA ALA A 254 9.99 7.05 27.89
C ALA A 254 8.94 8.15 27.76
N LYS A 255 9.31 9.38 28.14
CA LYS A 255 8.49 10.57 27.90
C LYS A 255 8.53 10.96 26.43
N ILE A 256 7.52 11.71 26.00
CA ILE A 256 7.51 12.37 24.69
C ILE A 256 8.74 13.26 24.58
N ILE A 257 9.49 13.09 23.49
CA ILE A 257 10.58 13.94 23.07
C ILE A 257 10.03 14.90 22.02
N VAL A 258 10.41 16.18 22.10
CA VAL A 258 9.89 17.23 21.21
C VAL A 258 11.05 18.08 20.71
N ARG A 259 11.11 18.31 19.40
CA ARG A 259 12.12 19.16 18.75
C ARG A 259 11.51 20.01 17.63
N PRO A 260 11.89 21.29 17.50
CA PRO A 260 12.55 22.11 18.52
C PRO A 260 11.71 22.23 19.81
N GLU A 261 12.16 22.99 20.81
CA GLU A 261 11.38 23.15 22.05
C GLU A 261 9.95 23.62 21.77
N VAL A 262 8.94 23.03 22.43
CA VAL A 262 7.50 23.30 22.20
C VAL A 262 7.14 24.79 22.16
N LYS A 263 7.86 25.64 22.90
CA LYS A 263 7.63 27.09 22.94
C LYS A 263 7.89 27.78 21.59
N SER A 264 8.79 27.23 20.77
CA SER A 264 9.09 27.77 19.44
C SER A 264 8.11 27.29 18.37
N TRP A 265 7.26 26.30 18.68
CA TRP A 265 6.28 25.80 17.72
C TRP A 265 5.18 26.82 17.47
N PRO A 266 4.75 27.06 16.22
CA PRO A 266 3.58 27.86 15.90
C PRO A 266 2.31 27.36 16.59
N ALA A 267 1.31 28.22 16.74
CA ALA A 267 0.07 27.86 17.44
C ALA A 267 -0.62 26.63 16.82
N SER A 268 -0.68 26.54 15.50
CA SER A 268 -1.26 25.41 14.78
C SER A 268 -0.49 24.11 15.03
N ALA A 269 0.83 24.15 14.97
CA ALA A 269 1.68 22.99 15.26
C ALA A 269 1.54 22.52 16.72
N ARG A 270 1.44 23.45 17.70
CA ARG A 270 1.19 23.10 19.10
C ARG A 270 -0.19 22.48 19.32
N THR A 271 -1.18 22.85 18.53
CA THR A 271 -2.51 22.23 18.58
C THR A 271 -2.42 20.78 18.10
N ALA A 272 -1.80 20.54 16.94
CA ALA A 272 -1.58 19.18 16.43
C ALA A 272 -0.79 18.31 17.44
N LEU A 273 0.28 18.87 18.02
CA LEU A 273 1.04 18.19 19.08
C LEU A 273 0.17 17.85 20.30
N ARG A 274 -0.71 18.75 20.74
CA ARG A 274 -1.59 18.52 21.89
C ARG A 274 -2.62 17.44 21.61
N GLU A 275 -3.19 17.44 20.41
CA GLU A 275 -4.16 16.43 19.97
C GLU A 275 -3.52 15.04 19.95
N TRP A 276 -2.35 14.91 19.33
CA TRP A 276 -1.59 13.65 19.31
C TRP A 276 -1.14 13.24 20.72
N ALA A 277 -0.64 14.17 21.53
CA ALA A 277 -0.15 13.86 22.88
C ALA A 277 -1.28 13.49 23.86
N ALA A 278 -2.54 13.79 23.54
CA ALA A 278 -3.68 13.45 24.40
C ALA A 278 -3.88 11.94 24.58
N THR A 279 -3.34 11.12 23.69
CA THR A 279 -3.31 9.65 23.80
C THR A 279 -2.56 9.16 25.05
N TRP A 280 -1.67 10.00 25.61
CA TRP A 280 -0.74 9.64 26.69
C TRP A 280 -0.95 10.39 28.00
N ASN A 281 -2.03 11.19 28.10
CA ASN A 281 -2.36 12.00 29.27
C ASN A 281 -3.31 11.29 30.23
#